data_AF-A0A2H9Q8X6-F1
#
_entry.id   AF-A0A2H9Q8X6-F1
#
_cell.length_a   1.000
_cell.length_b   1.000
_cell.length_c   1.000
_cell.angle_alpha   90.00
_cell.angle_beta   90.00
_cell.angle_gamma   90.00
#
_symmetry.space_group_name_H-M   'P 1'
#
loop_
_entity.id
_entity.type
_entity.pdbx_description
1 polymer ?
#
loop_
_entity_poly.entity_id
_entity_poly.type
_entity_poly.pdbx_seq_one_letter_code
_entity_poly.pdbx_strand_id
1 'polypeptide(L)'
;MKVNGLLVLGVVLVVVASLWLVKTWVWTNNLGEDDLSSLNGLDTAEIPANCEEHRHDPCALFECMVDSCWCFEGYPGPVLYEGNGFVLSEAEARYAMEDYLESRGGLTVKNAVKLNEAFYNVFAEDAEGNEEVFTVAADGSIIKTICGV
;
A
#
# COMPACT_ATOMS: atom_id res chain seq x y z
N MET A 1 -67.10 -5.74 -12.34
CA MET A 1 -66.19 -4.58 -12.20
C MET A 1 -65.22 -4.60 -13.37
N LYS A 2 -65.28 -3.61 -14.28
CA LYS A 2 -64.33 -3.48 -15.40
C LYS A 2 -63.04 -2.88 -14.84
N VAL A 3 -62.00 -3.69 -14.72
CA VAL A 3 -60.66 -3.20 -14.35
C VAL A 3 -60.16 -2.40 -15.55
N ASN A 4 -59.98 -1.08 -15.37
CA ASN A 4 -59.48 -0.20 -16.42
C ASN A 4 -58.04 -0.62 -16.77
N GLY A 5 -57.84 -1.18 -17.96
CA GLY A 5 -56.53 -1.66 -18.43
C GLY A 5 -55.43 -0.59 -18.39
N LEU A 6 -55.81 0.69 -18.44
CA LEU A 6 -54.91 1.83 -18.30
C LEU A 6 -54.25 1.91 -16.91
N LEU A 7 -54.98 1.56 -15.85
CA LEU A 7 -54.47 1.54 -14.47
C LEU A 7 -53.50 0.38 -14.25
N VAL A 8 -53.76 -0.76 -14.86
CA VAL A 8 -52.89 -1.95 -14.77
C VAL A 8 -51.56 -1.70 -15.47
N LEU A 9 -51.58 -1.08 -16.66
CA LEU A 9 -50.37 -0.72 -17.40
C LEU A 9 -49.49 0.29 -16.66
N GLY A 10 -50.09 1.28 -15.99
CA GLY A 10 -49.36 2.25 -15.18
C GLY A 10 -48.63 1.61 -14.00
N VAL A 11 -49.29 0.69 -13.29
CA VAL A 11 -48.69 -0.02 -12.15
C VAL A 11 -47.54 -0.94 -12.59
N VAL A 12 -47.70 -1.65 -13.71
CA VAL A 12 -46.64 -2.52 -14.24
C VAL A 12 -45.40 -1.72 -14.62
N LEU A 13 -45.56 -0.55 -15.26
CA LEU A 13 -44.42 0.30 -15.63
C LEU A 13 -43.67 0.84 -14.41
N VAL A 14 -44.38 1.22 -13.34
CA VAL A 14 -43.75 1.69 -12.10
C VAL A 14 -42.97 0.56 -11.40
N VAL A 15 -43.52 -0.66 -11.38
CA VAL A 15 -42.84 -1.84 -10.80
C VAL A 15 -41.60 -2.22 -11.61
N VAL A 16 -41.67 -2.19 -12.94
CA VAL A 16 -40.50 -2.47 -13.80
C VAL A 16 -39.42 -1.41 -13.63
N ALA A 17 -39.79 -0.12 -13.57
CA ALA A 17 -38.84 0.97 -13.35
C ALA A 17 -38.16 0.89 -11.97
N SER A 18 -38.93 0.56 -10.92
CA SER A 18 -38.37 0.40 -9.57
C SER A 18 -37.48 -0.85 -9.46
N LEU A 19 -37.83 -1.97 -10.11
CA LEU A 19 -36.94 -3.14 -10.19
C LEU A 19 -35.65 -2.85 -10.97
N TRP A 20 -35.72 -2.02 -12.03
CA TRP A 20 -34.53 -1.55 -12.76
C TRP A 20 -33.65 -0.67 -11.89
N LEU A 21 -34.22 0.28 -11.16
CA LEU A 21 -33.49 1.16 -10.24
C LEU A 21 -32.82 0.38 -9.10
N VAL A 22 -33.51 -0.61 -8.52
CA VAL A 22 -32.93 -1.48 -7.49
C VAL A 22 -31.81 -2.34 -8.08
N LYS A 23 -31.96 -2.88 -9.30
CA LYS A 23 -30.87 -3.60 -9.97
C LYS A 23 -29.66 -2.71 -10.22
N THR A 24 -29.84 -1.50 -10.75
CA THR A 24 -28.72 -0.58 -10.98
C THR A 24 -28.04 -0.20 -9.67
N TRP A 25 -28.81 0.01 -8.59
CA TRP A 25 -28.25 0.38 -7.29
C TRP A 25 -27.54 -0.77 -6.57
N VAL A 26 -28.00 -2.01 -6.73
CA VAL A 26 -27.36 -3.20 -6.16
C VAL A 26 -26.07 -3.57 -6.92
N TRP A 27 -26.01 -3.33 -8.24
CA TRP A 27 -24.81 -3.59 -9.03
C TRP A 27 -23.73 -2.52 -8.90
N THR A 28 -24.07 -1.28 -8.51
CA THR A 28 -23.05 -0.24 -8.25
C THR A 28 -22.48 -0.29 -6.83
N ASN A 29 -23.14 -0.95 -5.88
CA ASN A 29 -22.78 -0.87 -4.45
C ASN A 29 -22.42 -2.20 -3.80
N ASN A 30 -22.24 -3.29 -4.54
CA ASN A 30 -21.85 -4.57 -3.95
C ASN A 30 -21.00 -5.40 -4.91
N LEU A 31 -19.69 -5.11 -4.97
CA LEU A 31 -18.60 -6.11 -4.92
C LEU A 31 -17.30 -5.45 -5.39
N GLY A 32 -16.41 -5.12 -4.45
CA GLY A 32 -14.96 -5.28 -4.67
C GLY A 32 -14.04 -4.07 -4.59
N GLU A 33 -14.49 -2.86 -4.20
CA GLU A 33 -13.56 -1.71 -4.02
C GLU A 33 -13.35 -1.30 -2.55
N ASP A 34 -14.28 -1.60 -1.64
CA ASP A 34 -14.17 -1.17 -0.24
C ASP A 34 -13.26 -2.05 0.62
N ASP A 35 -13.09 -3.35 0.31
CA ASP A 35 -12.25 -4.26 1.11
C ASP A 35 -10.73 -4.11 0.84
N LEU A 36 -10.34 -3.59 -0.33
CA LEU A 36 -8.92 -3.33 -0.66
C LEU A 36 -8.38 -2.07 0.03
N SER A 37 -9.25 -1.15 0.42
CA SER A 37 -8.87 0.07 1.15
C SER A 37 -8.45 -0.19 2.60
N SER A 38 -8.72 -1.39 3.11
CA SER A 38 -8.32 -1.86 4.44
C SER A 38 -7.01 -2.64 4.45
N LEU A 39 -6.54 -3.11 3.29
CA LEU A 39 -5.34 -3.94 3.20
C LEU A 39 -4.12 -3.03 3.17
N ASN A 40 -3.16 -3.30 4.03
CA ASN A 40 -1.84 -2.69 4.03
C ASN A 40 -0.95 -3.50 3.05
N GLY A 41 -0.01 -2.87 2.34
CA GLY A 41 0.79 -3.60 1.35
C GLY A 41 1.55 -4.81 1.91
N LEU A 42 1.91 -4.80 3.19
CA LEU A 42 2.47 -5.96 3.88
C LEU A 42 1.49 -7.13 3.96
N ASP A 43 0.17 -6.90 4.09
CA ASP A 43 -0.86 -7.96 4.13
C ASP A 43 -0.85 -8.84 2.87
N THR A 44 -0.35 -8.30 1.76
CA THR A 44 -0.27 -9.01 0.48
C THR A 44 1.12 -9.57 0.16
N ALA A 45 2.14 -9.19 0.94
CA ALA A 45 3.50 -9.66 0.75
C ALA A 45 3.65 -11.13 1.20
N GLU A 46 4.47 -11.89 0.48
CA GLU A 46 4.86 -13.25 0.89
C GLU A 46 5.84 -13.16 2.07
N ILE A 47 5.34 -13.41 3.28
CA ILE A 47 6.11 -13.38 4.52
C ILE A 47 6.33 -14.83 5.00
N PRO A 48 7.58 -15.23 5.32
CA PRO A 48 7.86 -16.54 5.90
C PRO A 48 7.10 -16.76 7.21
N ALA A 49 6.60 -17.98 7.43
CA ALA A 49 5.79 -18.30 8.62
C ALA A 49 6.48 -17.98 9.96
N ASN A 50 7.82 -18.02 10.02
CA ASN A 50 8.60 -17.66 11.20
C ASN A 50 8.71 -16.15 11.45
N CYS A 51 8.32 -15.31 10.49
CA CYS A 51 8.33 -13.84 10.59
C CYS A 51 6.93 -13.24 10.65
N GLU A 52 5.87 -14.05 10.49
CA GLU A 52 4.48 -13.59 10.48
C GLU A 52 4.06 -12.85 11.74
N GLU A 53 4.62 -13.22 12.90
CA GLU A 53 4.33 -12.52 14.15
C GLU A 53 4.78 -11.06 14.16
N HIS A 54 5.69 -10.69 13.25
CA HIS A 54 6.23 -9.34 13.09
C HIS A 54 5.56 -8.54 11.98
N ARG A 55 4.53 -9.07 11.28
CA ARG A 55 3.91 -8.46 10.09
C ARG A 55 3.57 -6.96 10.23
N HIS A 56 3.19 -6.51 11.42
CA HIS A 56 2.78 -5.13 11.68
C HIS A 56 3.87 -4.26 12.33
N ASP A 57 5.08 -4.79 12.46
CA ASP A 57 6.28 -4.07 12.92
C ASP A 57 7.32 -4.12 11.79
N PRO A 58 7.41 -3.06 10.96
CA PRO A 58 8.32 -3.04 9.82
C PRO A 58 9.78 -3.32 10.19
N CYS A 59 10.22 -2.95 11.40
CA CYS A 59 11.58 -3.18 11.85
C CYS A 59 11.81 -4.62 12.28
N ALA A 60 10.96 -5.16 13.14
CA ALA A 60 11.07 -6.56 13.56
C ALA A 60 10.87 -7.52 12.37
N LEU A 61 9.99 -7.16 11.43
CA LEU A 61 9.79 -7.92 10.21
C LEU A 61 11.03 -7.88 9.30
N PHE A 62 11.62 -6.70 9.12
CA PHE A 62 12.84 -6.53 8.34
C PHE A 62 14.00 -7.36 8.92
N GLU A 63 14.22 -7.27 10.24
CA GLU A 63 15.23 -8.06 10.96
C GLU A 63 15.02 -9.57 10.84
N CYS A 64 13.76 -10.02 10.78
CA CYS A 64 13.46 -11.44 10.59
C CYS A 64 13.65 -11.90 9.14
N MET A 65 13.34 -11.05 8.17
CA MET A 65 13.34 -11.41 6.74
C MET A 65 14.67 -11.16 6.03
N VAL A 66 15.53 -10.30 6.58
CA VAL A 66 16.78 -9.88 5.94
C VAL A 66 17.96 -10.21 6.86
N ASP A 67 18.73 -11.22 6.46
CA ASP A 67 19.89 -11.67 7.22
C ASP A 67 20.95 -10.57 7.39
N SER A 68 21.51 -10.48 8.59
CA SER A 68 22.60 -9.55 8.94
C SER A 68 22.25 -8.06 8.77
N CYS A 69 20.97 -7.70 8.72
CA CYS A 69 20.51 -6.31 8.71
C CYS A 69 19.55 -6.04 9.87
N TRP A 70 19.53 -4.80 10.36
CA TRP A 70 18.68 -4.35 11.46
C TRP A 70 18.24 -2.90 11.29
N CYS A 71 17.21 -2.50 12.03
CA CYS A 71 16.74 -1.13 12.03
C CYS A 71 17.70 -0.19 12.78
N PHE A 72 17.84 1.05 12.31
CA PHE A 72 18.67 2.05 12.97
C PHE A 72 18.09 2.46 14.34
N GLU A 73 18.85 2.25 15.42
CA GLU A 73 18.39 2.51 16.80
C GLU A 73 18.61 3.96 17.30
N GLY A 74 19.09 4.88 16.46
CA GLY A 74 19.36 6.28 16.86
C GLY A 74 18.16 7.22 16.69
N TYR A 75 18.27 8.46 17.21
CA TYR A 75 17.25 9.51 17.04
C TYR A 75 17.28 10.09 15.60
N PRO A 76 16.13 10.34 14.93
CA PRO A 76 14.73 10.32 15.42
C PRO A 76 13.99 8.97 15.39
N GLY A 77 14.70 7.83 15.37
CA GLY A 77 14.14 6.48 15.30
C GLY A 77 14.35 5.87 13.90
N PRO A 78 14.15 4.54 13.75
CA PRO A 78 14.32 3.88 12.47
C PRO A 78 13.19 4.20 11.50
N VAL A 79 11.96 4.36 11.98
CA VAL A 79 10.79 4.65 11.13
C VAL A 79 10.78 6.15 10.80
N LEU A 80 11.04 6.45 9.53
CA LEU A 80 11.11 7.79 9.00
C LEU A 80 9.75 8.28 8.49
N TYR A 81 8.92 7.34 8.02
CA TYR A 81 7.57 7.56 7.53
C TYR A 81 6.73 6.31 7.74
N GLU A 82 5.51 6.49 8.26
CA GLU A 82 4.53 5.41 8.36
C GLU A 82 3.74 5.34 7.04
N GLY A 83 3.83 4.18 6.38
CA GLY A 83 3.12 3.90 5.14
C GLY A 83 1.64 3.65 5.36
N ASN A 84 0.84 3.98 4.34
CA ASN A 84 -0.59 3.72 4.31
C ASN A 84 -1.07 3.26 2.92
N GLY A 85 -0.17 2.67 2.13
CA GLY A 85 -0.42 2.34 0.74
C GLY A 85 0.16 0.99 0.32
N PHE A 86 0.34 0.84 -0.99
CA PHE A 86 0.91 -0.35 -1.62
C PHE A 86 2.12 0.04 -2.45
N VAL A 87 3.20 -0.70 -2.26
CA VAL A 87 4.42 -0.65 -3.04
C VAL A 87 4.66 -2.05 -3.58
N LEU A 88 4.41 -2.24 -4.86
CA LEU A 88 4.45 -3.53 -5.56
C LEU A 88 5.66 -3.63 -6.51
N SER A 89 6.38 -2.52 -6.71
CA SER A 89 7.50 -2.46 -7.65
C SER A 89 8.63 -1.52 -7.19
N GLU A 90 9.82 -1.73 -7.75
CA GLU A 90 10.97 -0.82 -7.56
C GLU A 90 10.65 0.62 -7.99
N ALA A 91 9.84 0.79 -9.04
CA ALA A 91 9.42 2.11 -9.51
C ALA A 91 8.53 2.83 -8.48
N GLU A 92 7.62 2.09 -7.84
CA GLU A 92 6.75 2.62 -6.77
C GLU A 92 7.54 2.89 -5.49
N ALA A 93 8.51 2.02 -5.14
CA ALA A 93 9.39 2.24 -4.01
C ALA A 93 10.24 3.51 -4.21
N ARG A 94 10.76 3.71 -5.43
CA ARG A 94 11.45 4.93 -5.82
C ARG A 94 10.54 6.15 -5.67
N TYR A 95 9.32 6.08 -6.20
CA TYR A 95 8.36 7.18 -6.14
C TYR A 95 7.99 7.54 -4.70
N ALA A 96 7.74 6.55 -3.83
CA ALA A 96 7.45 6.78 -2.41
C ALA A 96 8.62 7.51 -1.72
N MET A 97 9.86 7.15 -2.04
CA MET A 97 11.03 7.82 -1.50
C MET A 97 11.21 9.25 -2.08
N GLU A 98 10.96 9.44 -3.38
CA GLU A 98 10.99 10.76 -4.01
C GLU A 98 9.98 11.73 -3.34
N ASP A 99 8.74 11.28 -3.13
CA ASP A 99 7.69 12.03 -2.43
C ASP A 99 8.09 12.38 -0.99
N TYR A 100 8.63 11.39 -0.26
CA TYR A 100 9.16 11.60 1.09
C TYR A 100 10.27 12.66 1.15
N LEU A 101 11.17 12.67 0.16
CA LEU A 101 12.30 13.59 0.09
C LEU A 101 11.93 14.97 -0.44
N GLU A 102 10.84 15.13 -1.19
CA GLU A 102 10.45 16.42 -1.79
C GLU A 102 10.32 17.53 -0.72
N SER A 103 9.74 17.19 0.43
CA SER A 103 9.54 18.13 1.55
C SER A 103 10.79 18.31 2.44
N ARG A 104 11.81 17.46 2.29
CA ARG A 104 13.02 17.45 3.15
C ARG A 104 14.25 18.01 2.43
N GLY A 105 14.31 17.85 1.11
CA GLY A 105 15.42 18.26 0.26
C GLY A 105 16.72 17.51 0.55
N GLY A 106 17.76 17.84 -0.22
CA GLY A 106 19.14 17.41 0.05
C GLY A 106 19.55 16.08 -0.57
N LEU A 107 18.60 15.19 -0.90
CA LEU A 107 18.87 13.89 -1.53
C LEU A 107 18.09 13.73 -2.83
N THR A 108 18.68 13.05 -3.81
CA THR A 108 18.05 12.67 -5.08
C THR A 108 18.06 11.16 -5.21
N VAL A 109 16.89 10.55 -5.41
CA VAL A 109 16.78 9.11 -5.59
C VAL A 109 17.41 8.68 -6.93
N LYS A 110 18.23 7.65 -6.90
CA LYS A 110 18.94 7.12 -8.07
C LYS A 110 18.38 5.81 -8.55
N ASN A 111 18.16 4.89 -7.62
CA ASN A 111 17.71 3.56 -7.95
C ASN A 111 16.93 2.92 -6.79
N ALA A 112 16.17 1.89 -7.11
CA ALA A 112 15.54 1.01 -6.15
C ALA A 112 15.79 -0.45 -6.55
N VAL A 113 15.95 -1.32 -5.56
CA VAL A 113 16.20 -2.75 -5.76
C VAL A 113 15.28 -3.53 -4.83
N LYS A 114 14.54 -4.49 -5.38
CA LYS A 114 13.72 -5.40 -4.58
C LYS A 114 14.62 -6.33 -3.75
N LEU A 115 14.38 -6.38 -2.44
CA LEU A 115 15.04 -7.35 -1.55
C LEU A 115 14.23 -8.64 -1.45
N ASN A 116 12.94 -8.51 -1.20
CA ASN A 116 11.97 -9.59 -1.12
C ASN A 116 10.56 -9.02 -1.40
N GLU A 117 9.50 -9.80 -1.19
CA GLU A 117 8.12 -9.34 -1.44
C GLU A 117 7.65 -8.25 -0.46
N ALA A 118 8.33 -8.05 0.67
CA ALA A 118 7.96 -7.07 1.69
C ALA A 118 8.83 -5.81 1.68
N PHE A 119 10.03 -5.83 1.08
CA PHE A 119 10.99 -4.73 1.21
C PHE A 119 11.78 -4.44 -0.07
N TYR A 120 12.09 -3.16 -0.23
CA TYR A 120 12.90 -2.58 -1.30
C TYR A 120 14.00 -1.71 -0.71
N ASN A 121 15.23 -1.82 -1.21
CA ASN A 121 16.28 -0.85 -0.92
C ASN A 121 16.22 0.28 -1.94
N VAL A 122 16.29 1.52 -1.46
CA VAL A 122 16.27 2.72 -2.28
C VAL A 122 17.54 3.52 -2.01
N PHE A 123 18.28 3.78 -3.09
CA PHE A 123 19.56 4.49 -3.08
C PHE A 123 19.32 5.94 -3.46
N ALA A 124 19.75 6.86 -2.62
CA ALA A 124 19.69 8.29 -2.88
C ALA A 124 21.08 8.92 -2.68
N GLU A 125 21.38 9.97 -3.44
CA GLU A 125 22.65 10.68 -3.31
C GLU A 125 22.41 12.15 -2.98
N ASP A 126 23.30 12.72 -2.19
CA ASP A 126 23.36 14.17 -2.00
C ASP A 126 24.03 14.89 -3.19
N ALA A 127 24.14 16.22 -3.10
CA ALA A 127 24.79 17.04 -4.13
C ALA A 127 26.31 16.82 -4.23
N GLU A 128 26.93 16.20 -3.22
CA GLU A 128 28.36 15.87 -3.18
C GLU A 128 28.65 14.46 -3.71
N GLY A 129 27.61 13.67 -3.97
CA GLY A 129 27.69 12.28 -4.43
C GLY A 129 27.84 11.27 -3.30
N ASN A 130 27.56 11.65 -2.04
CA ASN A 130 27.48 10.70 -0.95
C ASN A 130 26.16 9.93 -1.06
N GLU A 131 26.26 8.61 -1.11
CA GLU A 131 25.10 7.71 -1.20
C GLU A 131 24.55 7.38 0.20
N GLU A 132 23.23 7.47 0.33
CA GLU A 132 22.46 6.96 1.45
C GLU A 132 21.48 5.88 0.96
N VAL A 133 21.32 4.84 1.78
CA VAL A 133 20.38 3.75 1.51
C VAL A 133 19.23 3.81 2.51
N PHE A 134 18.03 3.72 1.97
CA PHE A 134 16.79 3.63 2.72
C PHE A 134 16.10 2.32 2.39
N THR A 135 15.27 1.83 3.30
CA THR A 135 14.42 0.68 3.02
C THR A 135 12.96 1.13 2.98
N VAL A 136 12.26 0.76 1.92
CA VAL A 136 10.83 0.98 1.73
C VAL A 136 10.13 -0.35 1.88
N ALA A 137 9.19 -0.45 2.81
CA ALA A 137 8.34 -1.61 2.98
C ALA A 137 7.21 -1.61 1.94
N ALA A 138 6.62 -2.79 1.70
CA ALA A 138 5.54 -2.98 0.72
C ALA A 138 4.29 -2.14 1.06
N ASP A 139 4.18 -1.64 2.28
CA ASP A 139 3.10 -0.75 2.70
C ASP A 139 3.38 0.75 2.52
N GLY A 140 4.57 1.06 1.98
CA GLY A 140 5.06 2.43 1.82
C GLY A 140 5.77 2.99 3.04
N SER A 141 5.92 2.23 4.13
CA SER A 141 6.71 2.68 5.28
C SER A 141 8.17 2.85 4.88
N ILE A 142 8.79 3.94 5.32
CA ILE A 142 10.20 4.23 5.04
C ILE A 142 10.95 4.08 6.35
N ILE A 143 11.91 3.17 6.35
CA ILE A 143 12.73 2.85 7.51
C ILE A 143 14.22 3.02 7.17
N LYS A 144 14.99 3.45 8.18
CA LYS A 144 16.45 3.48 8.11
C LYS A 144 16.99 2.17 8.67
N THR A 145 17.82 1.50 7.87
CA THR A 145 18.38 0.19 8.19
C THR A 145 19.90 0.23 8.15
N ILE A 146 20.54 -0.70 8.86
CA ILE A 146 21.97 -0.94 8.84
C ILE A 146 22.18 -2.41 8.52
N CYS A 147 23.11 -2.73 7.63
CA CYS A 147 23.54 -4.10 7.37
C CYS A 147 24.99 -4.29 7.86
N GLY A 148 25.21 -5.34 8.64
CA GLY A 148 26.53 -5.76 9.09
C GLY A 148 27.25 -6.52 7.98
N VAL A 149 28.46 -6.07 7.65
CA VAL A 149 29.42 -6.79 6.80
C VAL A 149 30.31 -7.72 7.62
#